data_AF-A0A379WKN9-F1
#
_entry.id   AF-A0A379WKN9-F1
#
_cell.length_a   1.000
_cell.length_b   1.000
_cell.length_c   1.000
_cell.angle_alpha   90.00
_cell.angle_beta   90.00
_cell.angle_gamma   90.00
#
_symmetry.space_group_name_H-M   'P 1'
#
loop_
_entity.id
_entity.type
_entity.pdbx_description
1 polymer ?
#
loop_
_entity_poly.entity_id
_entity_poly.type
_entity_poly.pdbx_seq_one_letter_code
_entity_poly.pdbx_strand_id
1 'polypeptide(L)'
;MTDVTLKALAAERQVSVDRLVQQFADAGIRKSADDSVSAQEKQTLLAHLNREAVSGPDKLTLQRKTRSTLNIPGTGGKSKSVQIEVRKKRTFVKRDPQEAERLAAEEQAQREAEEQARREAEEQAKREAQQKAEREAAEQAKREAAEKAKREAAEKDKVSNQQTDDMTKTAQAEKARRENEAAELKRKAEEEARRKLEEEARRVAEEARRMAEENKWTATPEPVEDTSDYHVTTSQHARQAEDENDREVEGGRGRGRNAKAARPAKKGKHAESKADREEARAAVRRR
;
A
#
# COMPACT_ATOMS: atom_id res chain seq x y z
N MET A 1 -70.97 -73.50 -12.71
CA MET A 1 -70.77 -72.46 -11.69
C MET A 1 -71.90 -72.59 -10.70
N THR A 2 -71.61 -72.64 -9.41
CA THR A 2 -72.64 -72.72 -8.35
C THR A 2 -73.04 -71.33 -7.92
N ASP A 3 -74.33 -71.05 -7.87
CA ASP A 3 -74.84 -69.79 -7.34
C ASP A 3 -74.67 -69.75 -5.82
N VAL A 4 -74.32 -68.59 -5.28
CA VAL A 4 -74.07 -68.39 -3.83
C VAL A 4 -75.12 -67.44 -3.29
N THR A 5 -75.74 -67.78 -2.16
CA THR A 5 -76.73 -66.89 -1.53
C THR A 5 -76.06 -65.61 -1.00
N LEU A 6 -76.77 -64.49 -1.05
CA LEU A 6 -76.25 -63.21 -0.55
C LEU A 6 -75.82 -63.27 0.92
N LYS A 7 -76.56 -64.01 1.75
CA LYS A 7 -76.22 -64.25 3.16
C LYS A 7 -74.89 -64.98 3.33
N ALA A 8 -74.61 -66.00 2.52
CA ALA A 8 -73.35 -66.72 2.56
C ALA A 8 -72.18 -65.85 2.06
N LEU A 9 -72.40 -65.08 0.99
CA LEU A 9 -71.39 -64.15 0.45
C LEU A 9 -71.07 -63.02 1.44
N ALA A 10 -72.09 -62.49 2.13
CA ALA A 10 -71.95 -61.48 3.17
C ALA A 10 -71.12 -62.00 4.36
N ALA A 11 -71.37 -63.23 4.81
CA ALA A 11 -70.59 -63.88 5.86
C ALA A 11 -69.12 -64.14 5.44
N GLU A 12 -68.90 -64.62 4.20
CA GLU A 12 -67.56 -64.84 3.64
C GLU A 12 -66.74 -63.55 3.59
N ARG A 13 -67.38 -62.44 3.21
CA ARG A 13 -66.74 -61.12 3.06
C ARG A 13 -66.77 -60.27 4.32
N GLN A 14 -67.44 -60.72 5.38
CA GLN A 14 -67.63 -59.98 6.63
C GLN A 14 -68.26 -58.59 6.40
N VAL A 15 -69.23 -58.52 5.49
CA VAL A 15 -70.00 -57.31 5.15
C VAL A 15 -71.47 -57.55 5.48
N SER A 16 -72.20 -56.53 5.93
CA SER A 16 -73.64 -56.68 6.16
C SER A 16 -74.39 -56.98 4.87
N VAL A 17 -75.46 -57.76 4.97
CA VAL A 17 -76.31 -58.11 3.81
C VAL A 17 -76.86 -56.86 3.15
N ASP A 18 -77.31 -55.89 3.95
CA ASP A 18 -77.84 -54.61 3.45
C ASP A 18 -76.81 -53.81 2.65
N ARG A 19 -75.55 -53.79 3.09
CA ARG A 19 -74.47 -53.10 2.38
C ARG A 19 -74.13 -53.81 1.07
N LEU A 20 -74.19 -55.14 1.04
CA LEU A 20 -73.99 -55.91 -0.18
C LEU A 20 -75.12 -55.68 -1.18
N VAL A 21 -76.38 -55.63 -0.72
CA VAL A 21 -77.55 -55.27 -1.54
C VAL A 21 -77.40 -53.86 -2.11
N GLN A 22 -76.94 -52.89 -1.30
CA GLN A 22 -76.67 -51.53 -1.77
C GLN A 22 -75.57 -51.52 -2.85
N GLN A 23 -74.45 -52.23 -2.64
CA GLN A 23 -73.37 -52.30 -3.63
C GLN A 23 -73.81 -52.97 -4.95
N PHE A 24 -74.68 -53.98 -4.88
CA PHE A 24 -75.28 -54.55 -6.08
C PHE A 24 -76.20 -53.56 -6.79
N ALA A 25 -77.01 -52.80 -6.04
CA ALA A 25 -77.85 -51.76 -6.61
C ALA A 25 -77.03 -50.63 -7.28
N ASP A 26 -75.91 -50.23 -6.67
CA ASP A 26 -74.96 -49.26 -7.22
C ASP A 26 -74.29 -49.80 -8.50
N ALA A 27 -74.02 -51.11 -8.55
CA ALA A 27 -73.56 -51.82 -9.74
C ALA A 27 -74.67 -52.08 -10.79
N GLY A 28 -75.91 -51.62 -10.56
CA GLY A 28 -77.04 -51.74 -11.47
C GLY A 28 -77.82 -53.05 -11.40
N ILE A 29 -77.55 -53.90 -10.41
CA ILE A 29 -78.19 -55.21 -10.22
C ILE A 29 -79.06 -55.14 -8.96
N ARG A 30 -80.38 -55.19 -9.11
CA ARG A 30 -81.29 -55.20 -7.95
C ARG A 30 -81.42 -56.62 -7.41
N LYS A 31 -81.06 -56.81 -6.13
CA LYS A 31 -81.21 -58.08 -5.39
C LYS A 31 -81.77 -57.81 -4.00
N SER A 32 -82.46 -58.79 -3.46
CA SER A 32 -83.00 -58.80 -2.09
C SER A 32 -82.20 -59.74 -1.18
N ALA A 33 -82.39 -59.66 0.12
CA ALA A 33 -81.56 -60.37 1.12
C ALA A 33 -81.53 -61.91 0.96
N ASP A 34 -82.53 -62.50 0.32
CA ASP A 34 -82.69 -63.93 0.13
C ASP A 34 -82.28 -64.43 -1.26
N ASP A 35 -81.88 -63.52 -2.16
CA ASP A 35 -81.52 -63.87 -3.53
C ASP A 35 -80.13 -64.52 -3.64
N SER A 36 -79.96 -65.29 -4.72
CA SER A 36 -78.68 -65.88 -5.11
C SER A 36 -77.91 -64.98 -6.09
N VAL A 37 -76.59 -65.01 -5.96
CA VAL A 37 -75.63 -64.28 -6.78
C VAL A 37 -74.95 -65.24 -7.75
N SER A 38 -75.02 -64.93 -9.05
CA SER A 38 -74.30 -65.68 -10.07
C SER A 38 -72.82 -65.29 -10.15
N ALA A 39 -72.00 -66.14 -10.76
CA ALA A 39 -70.58 -65.83 -10.96
C ALA A 39 -70.34 -64.54 -11.78
N GLN A 40 -71.22 -64.25 -12.74
CA GLN A 40 -71.16 -63.02 -13.56
C GLN A 40 -71.48 -61.79 -12.71
N GLU A 41 -72.52 -61.86 -11.89
CA GLU A 41 -72.90 -60.75 -10.99
C GLU A 41 -71.79 -60.45 -9.98
N LYS A 42 -71.12 -61.49 -9.45
CA LYS A 42 -69.95 -61.34 -8.59
C LYS A 42 -68.81 -60.61 -9.29
N GLN A 43 -68.55 -60.90 -10.57
CA GLN A 43 -67.54 -60.19 -11.35
C GLN A 43 -67.91 -58.72 -11.56
N THR A 44 -69.18 -58.42 -11.86
CA THR A 44 -69.67 -57.04 -12.02
C THR A 44 -69.52 -56.24 -10.73
N LEU A 45 -69.87 -56.82 -9.58
CA LEU A 45 -69.66 -56.21 -8.27
C LEU A 45 -68.17 -55.92 -8.03
N LEU A 46 -67.28 -56.88 -8.31
CA LEU A 46 -65.83 -56.67 -8.16
C LEU A 46 -65.30 -55.58 -9.09
N ALA A 47 -65.77 -55.52 -10.33
CA ALA A 47 -65.41 -54.46 -11.27
C ALA A 47 -65.85 -53.07 -10.77
N HIS A 48 -67.07 -52.97 -10.22
CA HIS A 48 -67.56 -51.74 -9.60
C HIS A 48 -66.72 -51.33 -8.38
N LEU A 49 -66.48 -52.26 -7.45
CA LEU A 49 -65.68 -51.99 -6.25
C LEU A 49 -64.24 -51.60 -6.59
N ASN A 50 -63.63 -52.22 -7.60
CA ASN A 50 -62.31 -51.84 -8.07
C ASN A 50 -62.31 -50.46 -8.73
N ARG A 51 -63.35 -50.12 -9.50
CA ARG A 51 -63.52 -48.79 -10.07
C ARG A 51 -63.72 -47.73 -8.99
N GLU A 52 -64.52 -48.00 -7.98
CA GLU A 52 -64.77 -47.11 -6.84
C GLU A 52 -63.52 -46.93 -5.98
N ALA A 53 -62.77 -48.00 -5.72
CA ALA A 53 -61.50 -47.93 -4.99
C ALA A 53 -60.45 -47.07 -5.71
N VAL A 54 -60.41 -47.11 -7.05
CA VAL A 54 -59.55 -46.22 -7.85
C VAL A 54 -60.16 -44.82 -7.97
N SER A 55 -61.48 -44.71 -7.92
CA SER A 55 -62.26 -43.47 -7.98
C SER A 55 -62.47 -42.86 -6.58
N GLY A 56 -61.38 -42.66 -5.83
CA GLY A 56 -61.39 -41.83 -4.63
C GLY A 56 -61.79 -40.36 -4.95
N PRO A 57 -62.01 -39.52 -3.93
CA PRO A 57 -62.51 -38.16 -4.11
C PRO A 57 -61.60 -37.32 -5.02
N ASP A 58 -62.19 -36.62 -5.98
CA ASP A 58 -61.46 -35.78 -6.96
C ASP A 58 -60.62 -34.67 -6.32
N LYS A 59 -60.94 -34.30 -5.07
CA LYS A 59 -60.25 -33.27 -4.31
C LYS A 59 -59.89 -33.76 -2.91
N LEU A 60 -58.59 -33.85 -2.63
CA LEU A 60 -58.03 -34.16 -1.33
C LEU A 60 -57.42 -32.91 -0.70
N THR A 61 -57.96 -32.44 0.42
CA THR A 61 -57.39 -31.30 1.15
C THR A 61 -56.61 -31.76 2.38
N LEU A 62 -55.29 -31.61 2.34
CA LEU A 62 -54.41 -31.87 3.48
C LEU A 62 -54.22 -30.59 4.30
N GLN A 63 -54.50 -30.67 5.60
CA GLN A 63 -54.31 -29.56 6.54
C GLN A 63 -53.10 -29.87 7.43
N ARG A 64 -52.13 -28.96 7.47
CA ARG A 64 -50.96 -29.05 8.36
C ARG A 64 -50.98 -27.93 9.38
N LYS A 65 -50.82 -28.26 10.66
CA LYS A 65 -50.70 -27.32 11.76
C LYS A 65 -49.27 -27.34 12.27
N THR A 66 -48.65 -26.17 12.44
CA THR A 66 -47.30 -26.04 13.00
C THR A 66 -47.32 -24.93 14.04
N ARG A 67 -46.90 -25.24 15.26
CA ARG A 67 -46.81 -24.28 16.36
C ARG A 67 -45.37 -23.83 16.51
N SER A 68 -45.15 -22.53 16.66
CA SER A 68 -43.84 -21.92 16.87
C SER A 68 -43.95 -20.81 17.90
N THR A 69 -42.98 -20.68 18.79
CA THR A 69 -42.91 -19.58 19.76
C THR A 69 -42.07 -18.45 19.18
N LEU A 70 -42.70 -17.31 18.91
CA LEU A 70 -42.01 -16.11 18.49
C LEU A 70 -41.68 -15.25 19.72
N ASN A 71 -40.39 -14.95 19.90
CA ASN A 71 -39.93 -14.03 20.93
C ASN A 71 -39.89 -12.61 20.36
N ILE A 72 -40.74 -11.73 20.90
CA ILE A 72 -40.80 -10.33 20.48
C ILE A 72 -40.03 -9.51 21.52
N PRO A 73 -38.97 -8.77 21.11
CA PRO A 73 -38.28 -7.85 22.02
C PRO A 73 -39.23 -6.69 22.36
N GLY A 74 -39.56 -6.54 23.63
CA GLY A 74 -40.40 -5.43 24.11
C GLY A 74 -39.56 -4.20 24.46
N THR A 75 -40.15 -3.02 24.27
CA THR A 75 -39.59 -1.75 24.75
C THR A 75 -39.48 -1.80 26.28
N GLY A 76 -38.25 -1.74 26.80
CA GLY A 76 -37.96 -1.84 28.24
C GLY A 76 -37.29 -3.15 28.70
N GLY A 77 -36.70 -3.93 27.79
CA GLY A 77 -35.83 -5.07 28.13
C GLY A 77 -36.54 -6.37 28.51
N LYS A 78 -37.88 -6.38 28.53
CA LYS A 78 -38.70 -7.59 28.76
C LYS A 78 -39.17 -8.14 27.42
N SER A 79 -38.74 -9.36 27.07
CA SER A 79 -39.23 -10.07 25.89
C SER A 79 -40.55 -10.79 26.19
N LYS A 80 -41.50 -10.73 25.26
CA LYS A 80 -42.74 -11.50 25.32
C LYS A 80 -42.63 -12.67 24.34
N SER A 81 -42.92 -13.89 24.80
CA SER A 81 -43.06 -15.05 23.93
C SER A 81 -44.52 -15.21 23.53
N VAL A 82 -44.77 -15.29 22.23
CA VAL A 82 -46.10 -15.51 21.65
C VAL A 82 -46.09 -16.86 20.95
N GLN A 83 -47.00 -17.75 21.34
CA GLN A 83 -47.20 -19.02 20.63
C GLN A 83 -48.04 -18.76 19.36
N ILE A 84 -47.45 -18.99 18.20
CA ILE A 84 -48.08 -18.82 16.89
C ILE A 84 -48.38 -20.21 16.31
N GLU A 85 -49.65 -20.49 16.01
CA GLU A 85 -50.05 -21.67 15.24
C GLU A 85 -50.26 -21.28 13.77
N VAL A 86 -49.38 -21.73 12.89
CA VAL A 86 -49.55 -21.59 11.44
C VAL A 86 -50.35 -22.79 10.92
N ARG A 87 -51.47 -22.51 10.23
CA ARG A 87 -52.31 -23.51 9.57
C ARG A 87 -52.12 -23.41 8.06
N LYS A 88 -51.58 -24.45 7.43
CA LYS A 88 -51.40 -24.55 5.97
C LYS A 88 -52.43 -25.51 5.39
N LYS A 89 -53.14 -25.09 4.35
CA LYS A 89 -53.99 -25.96 3.52
C LYS A 89 -53.27 -26.30 2.22
N ARG A 90 -53.19 -27.59 1.87
CA ARG A 90 -52.76 -28.05 0.53
C ARG A 90 -53.91 -28.83 -0.09
N THR A 91 -54.36 -28.40 -1.26
CA THR A 91 -55.45 -29.05 -1.99
C THR A 91 -54.87 -29.77 -3.20
N PHE A 92 -54.94 -31.09 -3.19
CA PHE A 92 -54.61 -31.92 -4.34
C PHE A 92 -55.89 -32.21 -5.10
N VAL A 93 -55.88 -31.90 -6.39
CA VAL A 93 -56.94 -32.28 -7.32
C VAL A 93 -56.39 -33.45 -8.12
N LYS A 94 -57.20 -34.50 -8.28
CA LYS A 94 -56.85 -35.65 -9.12
C LYS A 94 -56.85 -35.18 -10.58
N ARG A 95 -55.65 -34.95 -11.12
CA ARG A 95 -55.46 -34.51 -12.52
C ARG A 95 -55.40 -35.71 -13.44
N ASP A 96 -55.82 -35.52 -14.68
CA ASP A 96 -55.65 -36.53 -15.72
C ASP A 96 -54.17 -36.89 -15.90
N PRO A 97 -53.84 -38.16 -16.12
CA PRO A 97 -52.45 -38.62 -16.22
C PRO A 97 -51.65 -37.88 -17.30
N GLN A 98 -52.31 -37.48 -18.40
CA GLN A 98 -51.67 -36.69 -19.47
C GLN A 98 -51.31 -35.27 -19.02
N GLU A 99 -52.16 -34.60 -18.24
CA GLU A 99 -51.83 -33.27 -17.70
C GLU A 99 -50.75 -33.35 -16.62
N ALA A 100 -50.76 -34.42 -15.81
CA ALA A 100 -49.74 -34.67 -14.82
C ALA A 100 -48.36 -34.89 -15.46
N GLU A 101 -48.29 -35.65 -16.56
CA GLU A 101 -47.06 -35.84 -17.33
C GLU A 101 -46.55 -34.55 -17.96
N ARG A 102 -47.44 -33.72 -18.53
CA ARG A 102 -47.06 -32.43 -19.11
C ARG A 102 -46.50 -31.47 -18.06
N LEU A 103 -47.13 -31.38 -16.89
CA LEU A 103 -46.64 -30.56 -15.78
C LEU A 103 -45.33 -31.08 -15.21
N ALA A 104 -45.17 -32.40 -15.11
CA ALA A 104 -43.91 -32.99 -14.66
C ALA A 104 -42.76 -32.72 -15.65
N ALA A 105 -43.04 -32.80 -16.96
CA ALA A 105 -42.06 -32.44 -17.99
C ALA A 105 -41.72 -30.95 -17.98
N GLU A 106 -42.69 -30.07 -17.76
CA GLU A 106 -42.46 -28.62 -17.61
C GLU A 106 -41.65 -28.30 -16.36
N GLU A 107 -41.97 -28.94 -15.22
CA GLU A 107 -41.22 -28.78 -13.98
C GLU A 107 -39.78 -29.29 -14.11
N GLN A 108 -39.57 -30.41 -14.82
CA GLN A 108 -38.24 -30.91 -15.13
C GLN A 108 -37.47 -29.95 -16.04
N ALA A 109 -38.08 -29.44 -17.10
CA ALA A 109 -37.46 -28.45 -17.98
C ALA A 109 -37.09 -27.16 -17.25
N GLN A 110 -37.93 -26.69 -16.33
CA GLN A 110 -37.63 -25.53 -15.49
C GLN A 110 -36.46 -25.79 -14.54
N ARG A 111 -36.42 -26.97 -13.90
CA ARG A 111 -35.31 -27.35 -13.02
C ARG A 111 -34.00 -27.50 -13.78
N GLU A 112 -34.02 -28.08 -14.97
CA GLU A 112 -32.84 -28.20 -15.83
C GLU A 112 -32.34 -26.82 -16.29
N ALA A 113 -33.24 -25.92 -16.68
CA ALA A 113 -32.90 -24.55 -17.04
C ALA A 113 -32.31 -23.77 -15.85
N GLU A 114 -32.89 -23.92 -14.65
CA GLU A 114 -32.37 -23.30 -13.43
C GLU A 114 -30.99 -23.86 -13.05
N GLU A 115 -30.79 -25.17 -13.18
CA GLU A 115 -29.50 -25.80 -12.91
C GLU A 115 -28.43 -25.39 -13.93
N GLN A 116 -28.78 -25.30 -15.21
CA GLN A 116 -27.89 -24.79 -16.25
C GLN A 116 -27.49 -23.34 -15.97
N ALA A 117 -28.46 -22.46 -15.67
CA ALA A 117 -28.17 -21.08 -15.31
C ALA A 117 -27.25 -20.98 -14.07
N ARG A 118 -27.46 -21.85 -13.08
CA ARG A 118 -26.60 -21.92 -11.89
C ARG A 118 -25.17 -22.39 -12.22
N ARG A 119 -25.03 -23.40 -13.08
CA ARG A 119 -23.72 -23.90 -13.54
C ARG A 119 -22.97 -22.85 -14.35
N GLU A 120 -23.65 -22.16 -15.27
CA GLU A 120 -23.06 -21.07 -16.06
C GLU A 120 -22.61 -19.91 -15.17
N ALA A 121 -23.42 -19.50 -14.19
CA ALA A 121 -23.04 -18.46 -13.24
C ALA A 121 -21.83 -18.88 -12.38
N GLU A 122 -21.77 -20.15 -11.94
CA GLU A 122 -20.62 -20.67 -11.19
C GLU A 122 -19.35 -20.72 -12.05
N GLU A 123 -19.46 -21.14 -13.31
CA GLU A 123 -18.33 -21.20 -14.23
C GLU A 123 -17.82 -19.79 -14.58
N GLN A 124 -18.72 -18.83 -14.82
CA GLN A 124 -18.36 -17.43 -15.01
C GLN A 124 -17.63 -16.86 -13.80
N ALA A 125 -18.14 -17.10 -12.58
CA ALA A 125 -17.48 -16.66 -11.36
C ALA A 125 -16.08 -17.26 -11.20
N LYS A 126 -15.89 -18.55 -11.54
CA LYS A 126 -14.56 -19.19 -11.54
C LYS A 126 -13.62 -18.58 -12.57
N ARG A 127 -14.08 -18.35 -13.81
CA ARG A 127 -13.28 -17.74 -14.87
C ARG A 127 -12.88 -16.30 -14.50
N GLU A 128 -13.78 -15.52 -13.93
CA GLU A 128 -13.46 -14.17 -13.45
C GLU A 128 -12.44 -14.18 -12.30
N ALA A 129 -12.58 -15.11 -11.35
CA ALA A 129 -11.63 -15.26 -10.26
C ALA A 129 -10.23 -15.66 -10.78
N GLN A 130 -10.15 -16.58 -11.73
CA GLN A 130 -8.89 -16.98 -12.37
C GLN A 130 -8.25 -15.82 -13.14
N GLN A 131 -9.02 -15.07 -13.94
CA GLN A 131 -8.49 -13.90 -14.66
C GLN A 131 -8.02 -12.80 -13.71
N LYS A 132 -8.71 -12.58 -12.59
CA LYS A 132 -8.25 -11.63 -11.56
C LYS A 132 -6.93 -12.08 -10.94
N ALA A 133 -6.83 -13.35 -10.57
CA ALA A 133 -5.59 -13.91 -10.01
C ALA A 133 -4.41 -13.83 -11.00
N GLU A 134 -4.65 -14.11 -12.29
CA GLU A 134 -3.61 -14.02 -13.33
C GLU A 134 -3.18 -12.57 -13.56
N ARG A 135 -4.12 -11.62 -13.59
CA ARG A 135 -3.79 -10.18 -13.70
C ARG A 135 -3.00 -9.68 -12.50
N GLU A 136 -3.38 -10.09 -11.30
CA GLU A 136 -2.66 -9.71 -10.07
C GLU A 136 -1.25 -10.30 -10.05
N ALA A 137 -1.09 -11.57 -10.41
CA ALA A 137 0.22 -12.22 -10.53
C ALA A 137 1.10 -11.53 -11.61
N ALA A 138 0.53 -11.20 -12.77
CA ALA A 138 1.24 -10.48 -13.82
C ALA A 138 1.64 -9.05 -13.39
N GLU A 139 0.79 -8.36 -12.62
CA GLU A 139 1.11 -7.05 -12.08
C GLU A 139 2.20 -7.12 -11.01
N GLN A 140 2.15 -8.10 -10.10
CA GLN A 140 3.20 -8.34 -9.12
C GLN A 140 4.53 -8.65 -9.81
N ALA A 141 4.56 -9.53 -10.82
CA ALA A 141 5.77 -9.83 -11.58
C ALA A 141 6.35 -8.58 -12.27
N LYS A 142 5.50 -7.70 -12.82
CA LYS A 142 5.95 -6.41 -13.41
C LYS A 142 6.51 -5.47 -12.34
N ARG A 143 5.88 -5.38 -11.17
CA ARG A 143 6.35 -4.54 -10.06
C ARG A 143 7.70 -5.04 -9.53
N GLU A 144 7.87 -6.35 -9.33
CA GLU A 144 9.14 -6.94 -8.91
C GLU A 144 10.24 -6.75 -9.95
N ALA A 145 9.94 -6.93 -11.24
CA ALA A 145 10.92 -6.67 -12.30
C ALA A 145 11.34 -5.19 -12.35
N ALA A 146 10.38 -4.26 -12.22
CA ALA A 146 10.67 -2.83 -12.16
C ALA A 146 11.46 -2.46 -10.89
N GLU A 147 11.19 -3.10 -9.76
CA GLU A 147 11.96 -2.87 -8.52
C GLU A 147 13.38 -3.41 -8.63
N LYS A 148 13.57 -4.62 -9.18
CA LYS A 148 14.90 -5.18 -9.46
C LYS A 148 15.70 -4.28 -10.39
N ALA A 149 15.09 -3.80 -11.48
CA ALA A 149 15.75 -2.85 -12.39
C ALA A 149 16.14 -1.53 -11.70
N LYS A 150 15.30 -1.00 -10.80
CA LYS A 150 15.64 0.19 -10.00
C LYS A 150 16.77 -0.08 -9.00
N ARG A 151 16.77 -1.25 -8.35
CA ARG A 151 17.84 -1.64 -7.41
C ARG A 151 19.17 -1.83 -8.14
N GLU A 152 19.19 -2.50 -9.29
CA GLU A 152 20.39 -2.66 -10.11
C GLU A 152 20.91 -1.32 -10.66
N ALA A 153 20.02 -0.42 -11.08
CA ALA A 153 20.41 0.92 -11.51
C ALA A 153 21.02 1.73 -10.35
N ALA A 154 20.40 1.69 -9.16
CA ALA A 154 20.90 2.38 -7.97
C ALA A 154 22.23 1.79 -7.45
N GLU A 155 22.45 0.48 -7.60
CA GLU A 155 23.72 -0.17 -7.26
C GLU A 155 24.82 0.25 -8.24
N LYS A 156 24.56 0.24 -9.54
CA LYS A 156 25.51 0.70 -10.56
C LYS A 156 25.90 2.17 -10.35
N ASP A 157 24.94 3.04 -10.01
CA ASP A 157 25.22 4.45 -9.71
C ASP A 157 26.10 4.61 -8.45
N LYS A 158 25.86 3.81 -7.40
CA LYS A 158 26.70 3.82 -6.19
C LYS A 158 28.12 3.34 -6.46
N VAL A 159 28.28 2.27 -7.23
CA VAL A 159 29.60 1.71 -7.58
C VAL A 159 30.37 2.68 -8.48
N SER A 160 29.68 3.32 -9.43
CA SER A 160 30.25 4.39 -10.27
C SER A 160 30.77 5.56 -9.44
N ASN A 161 29.94 6.10 -8.53
CA ASN A 161 30.33 7.24 -7.70
C ASN A 161 31.46 6.91 -6.72
N GLN A 162 31.47 5.68 -6.16
CA GLN A 162 32.55 5.22 -5.29
C GLN A 162 33.88 5.07 -6.03
N GLN A 163 33.87 4.56 -7.27
CA GLN A 163 35.09 4.47 -8.07
C GLN A 163 35.66 5.85 -8.43
N THR A 164 34.81 6.84 -8.71
CA THR A 164 35.27 8.21 -8.97
C THR A 164 35.78 8.93 -7.72
N ASP A 165 35.18 8.68 -6.56
CA ASP A 165 35.62 9.26 -5.28
C ASP A 165 36.95 8.65 -4.79
N ASP A 166 37.18 7.34 -4.97
CA ASP A 166 38.44 6.70 -4.58
C ASP A 166 39.60 7.10 -5.51
N MET A 167 39.36 7.25 -6.81
CA MET A 167 40.39 7.74 -7.74
C MET A 167 40.76 9.21 -7.50
N THR A 168 39.81 10.05 -7.08
CA THR A 168 40.10 11.46 -6.76
C THR A 168 40.79 11.62 -5.41
N LYS A 169 40.43 10.83 -4.39
CA LYS A 169 41.13 10.82 -3.10
C LYS A 169 42.56 10.32 -3.20
N THR A 170 42.81 9.25 -3.97
CA THR A 170 44.17 8.71 -4.16
C THR A 170 45.06 9.69 -4.93
N ALA A 171 44.55 10.35 -5.97
CA ALA A 171 45.28 11.38 -6.70
C ALA A 171 45.58 12.64 -5.85
N GLN A 172 44.64 13.06 -4.99
CA GLN A 172 44.85 14.19 -4.07
C GLN A 172 45.85 13.86 -2.95
N ALA A 173 45.82 12.63 -2.42
CA ALA A 173 46.78 12.17 -1.41
C ALA A 173 48.21 12.08 -1.96
N GLU A 174 48.38 11.63 -3.20
CA GLU A 174 49.70 11.57 -3.85
C GLU A 174 50.25 12.97 -4.14
N LYS A 175 49.39 13.89 -4.60
CA LYS A 175 49.77 15.30 -4.81
C LYS A 175 50.19 15.98 -3.51
N ALA A 176 49.45 15.77 -2.42
CA ALA A 176 49.79 16.32 -1.10
C ALA A 176 51.12 15.77 -0.56
N ARG A 177 51.43 14.48 -0.79
CA ARG A 177 52.73 13.90 -0.42
C ARG A 177 53.89 14.56 -1.17
N ARG A 178 53.74 14.75 -2.48
CA ARG A 178 54.76 15.42 -3.33
C ARG A 178 54.97 16.89 -2.95
N GLU A 179 53.91 17.60 -2.60
CA GLU A 179 53.99 18.99 -2.15
C GLU A 179 54.68 19.13 -0.79
N ASN A 180 54.43 18.22 0.15
CA ASN A 180 55.11 18.20 1.44
C ASN A 180 56.59 17.86 1.31
N GLU A 181 56.95 16.89 0.48
CA GLU A 181 58.35 16.55 0.21
C GLU A 181 59.11 17.73 -0.45
N ALA A 182 58.47 18.42 -1.39
CA ALA A 182 59.03 19.62 -2.00
C ALA A 182 59.17 20.80 -1.00
N ALA A 183 58.23 20.93 -0.06
CA ALA A 183 58.29 21.96 0.98
C ALA A 183 59.41 21.67 1.99
N GLU A 184 59.63 20.41 2.37
CA GLU A 184 60.73 20.03 3.25
C GLU A 184 62.10 20.25 2.59
N LEU A 185 62.23 19.95 1.29
CA LEU A 185 63.45 20.24 0.54
C LEU A 185 63.72 21.75 0.45
N LYS A 186 62.68 22.57 0.26
CA LYS A 186 62.82 24.03 0.27
C LYS A 186 63.20 24.58 1.64
N ARG A 187 62.61 24.04 2.71
CA ARG A 187 62.94 24.44 4.09
C ARG A 187 64.38 24.11 4.44
N LYS A 188 64.87 22.93 4.05
CA LYS A 188 66.29 22.55 4.23
C LYS A 188 67.23 23.47 3.45
N ALA A 189 66.88 23.82 2.21
CA ALA A 189 67.66 24.76 1.41
C ALA A 189 67.68 26.18 2.02
N GLU A 190 66.57 26.65 2.59
CA GLU A 190 66.52 27.94 3.28
C GLU A 190 67.32 27.93 4.60
N GLU A 191 67.24 26.85 5.38
CA GLU A 191 68.02 26.69 6.62
C GLU A 191 69.52 26.63 6.33
N GLU A 192 69.96 25.94 5.26
CA GLU A 192 71.36 25.95 4.83
C GLU A 192 71.81 27.32 4.31
N ALA A 193 70.94 28.05 3.59
CA ALA A 193 71.24 29.42 3.16
C ALA A 193 71.36 30.38 4.36
N ARG A 194 70.45 30.27 5.34
CA ARG A 194 70.52 31.06 6.59
C ARG A 194 71.78 30.75 7.38
N ARG A 195 72.16 29.48 7.48
CA ARG A 195 73.41 29.08 8.16
C ARG A 195 74.64 29.66 7.48
N LYS A 196 74.69 29.68 6.14
CA LYS A 196 75.80 30.31 5.40
C LYS A 196 75.85 31.83 5.64
N LEU A 197 74.70 32.50 5.62
CA LEU A 197 74.63 33.93 5.93
C LEU A 197 75.02 34.23 7.38
N GLU A 198 74.66 33.37 8.34
CA GLU A 198 75.07 33.51 9.74
C GLU A 198 76.57 33.28 9.93
N GLU A 199 77.15 32.29 9.25
CA GLU A 199 78.60 32.03 9.27
C GLU A 199 79.39 33.18 8.62
N GLU A 200 78.88 33.77 7.54
CA GLU A 200 79.46 34.97 6.92
C GLU A 200 79.32 36.21 7.82
N ALA A 201 78.16 36.42 8.44
CA ALA A 201 77.95 37.50 9.40
C ALA A 201 78.88 37.36 10.62
N ARG A 202 79.13 36.12 11.07
CA ARG A 202 80.08 35.84 12.16
C ARG A 202 81.52 36.15 11.77
N ARG A 203 81.92 35.84 10.53
CA ARG A 203 83.26 36.21 10.01
C ARG A 203 83.42 37.72 9.90
N VAL A 204 82.44 38.42 9.37
CA VAL A 204 82.45 39.89 9.30
C VAL A 204 82.48 40.51 10.70
N ALA A 205 81.76 39.95 11.67
CA ALA A 205 81.79 40.42 13.05
C ALA A 205 83.13 40.15 13.75
N GLU A 206 83.79 39.03 13.46
CA GLU A 206 85.13 38.71 13.96
C GLU A 206 86.20 39.60 13.31
N GLU A 207 86.09 39.87 12.02
CA GLU A 207 86.96 40.80 11.29
C GLU A 207 86.77 42.23 11.79
N ALA A 208 85.52 42.65 12.04
CA ALA A 208 85.22 43.93 12.69
C ALA A 208 85.79 44.00 14.12
N ARG A 209 85.75 42.90 14.88
CA ARG A 209 86.41 42.83 16.21
C ARG A 209 87.93 42.90 16.12
N ARG A 210 88.54 42.28 15.11
CA ARG A 210 89.98 42.35 14.85
C ARG A 210 90.40 43.76 14.43
N MET A 211 89.63 44.41 13.57
CA MET A 211 89.82 45.81 13.19
C MET A 211 89.59 46.76 14.38
N ALA A 212 88.69 46.42 15.31
CA ALA A 212 88.50 47.17 16.54
C ALA A 212 89.65 46.95 17.54
N GLU A 213 90.25 45.76 17.62
CA GLU A 213 91.46 45.51 18.41
C GLU A 213 92.70 46.19 17.83
N GLU A 214 92.86 46.23 16.50
CA GLU A 214 93.95 46.99 15.84
C GLU A 214 93.78 48.51 16.01
N ASN A 215 92.56 49.02 15.92
CA ASN A 215 92.26 50.44 16.22
C ASN A 215 92.32 50.77 17.72
N LYS A 216 92.28 49.77 18.63
CA LYS A 216 92.40 49.98 20.08
C LYS A 216 93.80 50.37 20.54
N TRP A 217 94.81 50.29 19.67
CA TRP A 217 96.15 50.85 19.93
C TRP A 217 96.31 52.30 19.44
N THR A 218 95.35 52.84 18.69
CA THR A 218 95.40 54.24 18.18
C THR A 218 94.02 54.90 18.21
N ALA A 219 93.38 54.99 19.38
CA ALA A 219 92.21 55.86 19.53
C ALA A 219 92.04 56.36 20.98
N THR A 220 92.46 57.61 21.18
CA THR A 220 91.97 58.53 22.21
C THR A 220 90.43 58.68 22.12
N PRO A 221 89.70 58.74 23.25
CA PRO A 221 88.24 58.85 23.21
C PRO A 221 87.80 60.25 22.81
N GLU A 222 87.07 60.37 21.69
CA GLU A 222 86.33 61.59 21.34
C GLU A 222 84.98 61.63 22.07
N PRO A 223 84.50 62.82 22.48
CA PRO A 223 83.27 62.98 23.24
C PRO A 223 82.04 62.78 22.35
N VAL A 224 81.06 62.07 22.93
CA VAL A 224 79.69 61.89 22.45
C VAL A 224 78.99 63.21 22.14
N GLU A 225 78.43 63.32 20.93
CA GLU A 225 77.58 64.45 20.53
C GLU A 225 76.21 64.41 21.21
N ASP A 226 75.77 65.59 21.61
CA ASP A 226 74.57 65.89 22.39
C ASP A 226 73.32 65.78 21.49
N THR A 227 72.49 64.76 21.74
CA THR A 227 71.23 64.49 21.01
C THR A 227 70.09 65.39 21.50
N SER A 228 70.35 66.70 21.54
CA SER A 228 69.32 67.69 21.86
C SER A 228 68.37 67.87 20.68
N ASP A 229 67.17 67.34 20.89
CA ASP A 229 66.02 67.31 19.98
C ASP A 229 65.53 68.73 19.63
N TYR A 230 65.83 69.22 18.42
CA TYR A 230 65.45 70.56 17.95
C TYR A 230 64.01 70.59 17.38
N HIS A 231 63.01 70.28 18.20
CA HIS A 231 61.61 70.54 17.84
C HIS A 231 61.19 71.92 18.32
N VAL A 232 61.00 72.84 17.38
CA VAL A 232 60.62 74.25 17.62
C VAL A 232 59.17 74.39 18.11
N THR A 233 58.35 73.34 18.01
CA THR A 233 56.94 73.35 18.38
C THR A 233 56.64 72.46 19.61
N THR A 234 55.76 72.94 20.51
CA THR A 234 55.44 72.30 21.81
C THR A 234 54.19 71.42 21.79
N SER A 235 53.47 71.33 20.66
CA SER A 235 52.28 70.49 20.51
C SER A 235 52.62 69.13 19.91
N GLN A 236 52.23 68.02 20.56
CA GLN A 236 52.54 66.66 20.10
C GLN A 236 52.00 66.34 18.69
N HIS A 237 50.83 66.90 18.33
CA HIS A 237 50.27 66.70 16.99
C HIS A 237 51.08 67.42 15.90
N ALA A 238 51.74 68.53 16.22
CA ALA A 238 52.59 69.23 15.26
C ALA A 238 53.87 68.44 14.99
N ARG A 239 54.49 67.88 16.04
CA ARG A 239 55.68 67.02 15.90
C ARG A 239 55.41 65.77 15.06
N GLN A 240 54.30 65.08 15.33
CA GLN A 240 53.94 63.90 14.53
C GLN A 240 53.68 64.25 13.07
N ALA A 241 53.11 65.42 12.78
CA ALA A 241 52.88 65.84 11.40
C ALA A 241 54.19 66.22 10.68
N GLU A 242 55.13 66.88 11.37
CA GLU A 242 56.46 67.20 10.84
C GLU A 242 57.27 65.91 10.58
N ASP A 243 57.32 64.99 11.55
CA ASP A 243 57.98 63.69 11.40
C ASP A 243 57.38 62.84 10.27
N GLU A 244 56.06 62.83 10.12
CA GLU A 244 55.38 62.08 9.06
C GLU A 244 55.64 62.73 7.69
N ASN A 245 55.71 64.06 7.63
CA ASN A 245 56.06 64.79 6.40
C ASN A 245 57.51 64.50 5.98
N ASP A 246 58.46 64.59 6.92
CA ASP A 246 59.87 64.29 6.64
C ASP A 246 60.04 62.84 6.19
N ARG A 247 59.33 61.89 6.84
CA ARG A 247 59.31 60.48 6.44
C ARG A 247 58.71 60.28 5.05
N GLU A 248 57.68 61.04 4.67
CA GLU A 248 57.05 60.96 3.34
C GLU A 248 57.93 61.59 2.25
N VAL A 249 58.60 62.71 2.56
CA VAL A 249 59.54 63.40 1.66
C VAL A 249 60.80 62.57 1.41
N GLU A 250 61.34 61.91 2.43
CA GLU A 250 62.48 61.00 2.29
C GLU A 250 62.07 59.65 1.68
N GLY A 251 60.89 59.12 2.01
CA GLY A 251 60.34 57.88 1.47
C GLY A 251 59.96 57.94 -0.02
N GLY A 252 59.73 59.14 -0.56
CA GLY A 252 59.33 59.36 -1.95
C GLY A 252 60.44 59.23 -3.00
N ARG A 253 61.71 59.06 -2.59
CA ARG A 253 62.85 58.95 -3.52
C ARG A 253 63.51 57.56 -3.50
N GLY A 254 62.69 56.51 -3.52
CA GLY A 254 63.16 55.11 -3.56
C GLY A 254 62.31 54.18 -4.44
N ARG A 255 62.71 54.00 -5.71
CA ARG A 255 62.49 52.84 -6.61
C ARG A 255 61.22 51.96 -6.44
N GLY A 256 60.39 51.88 -7.51
CA GLY A 256 59.61 50.66 -7.76
C GLY A 256 58.41 50.82 -8.71
N ARG A 257 58.28 49.92 -9.69
CA ARG A 257 57.27 49.92 -10.77
C ARG A 257 55.96 49.25 -10.36
N ASN A 258 54.88 49.63 -11.05
CA ASN A 258 53.66 48.86 -11.41
C ASN A 258 52.85 48.15 -10.31
N ALA A 259 51.58 48.54 -10.14
CA ALA A 259 50.42 47.78 -10.64
C ALA A 259 49.09 48.38 -10.12
N LYS A 260 48.13 48.58 -11.03
CA LYS A 260 46.76 48.99 -10.70
C LYS A 260 46.01 47.86 -10.00
N ALA A 261 45.49 48.12 -8.79
CA ALA A 261 44.59 47.20 -8.08
C ALA A 261 43.16 47.28 -8.63
N ALA A 262 42.58 46.11 -8.94
CA ALA A 262 41.18 45.93 -9.32
C ALA A 262 40.28 45.85 -8.07
N ARG A 263 39.10 46.49 -8.10
CA ARG A 263 38.10 46.48 -7.01
C ARG A 263 37.15 45.28 -7.16
N PRO A 264 36.70 44.60 -6.08
CA PRO A 264 35.71 43.54 -6.18
C PRO A 264 34.26 44.07 -6.16
N ALA A 265 33.39 43.48 -6.98
CA ALA A 265 31.97 43.80 -7.09
C ALA A 265 31.11 43.12 -6.00
N LYS A 266 30.13 43.87 -5.49
CA LYS A 266 29.22 43.52 -4.38
C LYS A 266 28.01 42.72 -4.93
N LYS A 267 27.84 41.45 -4.53
CA LYS A 267 26.63 40.65 -4.82
C LYS A 267 25.47 41.08 -3.90
N GLY A 268 24.37 41.52 -4.50
CA GLY A 268 23.09 41.77 -3.82
C GLY A 268 22.35 40.46 -3.53
N LYS A 269 21.90 40.31 -2.28
CA LYS A 269 20.80 39.40 -1.90
C LYS A 269 19.54 40.24 -1.90
N HIS A 270 18.50 39.83 -2.63
CA HIS A 270 17.06 40.04 -2.35
C HIS A 270 16.28 39.70 -3.61
N ALA A 271 15.72 38.49 -3.66
CA ALA A 271 14.68 38.11 -4.61
C ALA A 271 13.82 37.02 -3.96
N GLU A 272 12.99 37.40 -3.00
CA GLU A 272 11.81 36.60 -2.62
C GLU A 272 10.66 37.02 -3.53
N SER A 273 10.15 36.04 -4.26
CA SER A 273 9.12 36.21 -5.29
C SER A 273 7.75 36.43 -4.64
N LYS A 274 6.91 37.21 -5.32
CA LYS A 274 5.52 37.51 -4.94
C LYS A 274 4.59 36.28 -4.89
N ALA A 275 5.10 35.07 -5.13
CA ALA A 275 4.32 33.84 -5.22
C ALA A 275 3.91 33.28 -3.85
N ASP A 276 4.77 33.38 -2.82
CA ASP A 276 4.47 32.79 -1.50
C ASP A 276 3.44 33.58 -0.68
N ARG A 277 3.18 34.84 -1.05
CA ARG A 277 2.23 35.71 -0.32
C ARG A 277 0.76 35.45 -0.68
N GLU A 278 0.48 34.88 -1.85
CA GLU A 278 -0.89 34.55 -2.26
C GLU A 278 -1.38 33.21 -1.70
N GLU A 279 -0.48 32.24 -1.52
CA GLU A 279 -0.85 30.91 -1.00
C GLU A 279 -1.28 30.97 0.47
N ALA A 280 -0.67 31.84 1.27
CA ALA A 280 -1.04 32.06 2.67
C ALA A 280 -2.43 32.73 2.86
N ARG A 281 -2.94 33.44 1.84
CA ARG A 281 -4.28 34.06 1.89
C ARG A 281 -5.40 33.12 1.44
N ALA A 282 -5.09 32.12 0.61
CA ALA A 282 -6.06 31.12 0.15
C ALA A 282 -6.39 30.07 1.24
N ALA A 283 -5.44 29.78 2.14
CA ALA A 283 -5.61 28.78 3.20
C ALA A 283 -6.56 29.19 4.34
N VAL A 284 -6.89 30.48 4.48
CA VAL A 284 -7.78 30.98 5.55
C VAL A 284 -9.27 31.03 5.14
N ARG A 285 -9.59 30.82 3.85
CA ARG A 285 -10.98 30.83 3.33
C ARG A 285 -11.63 29.46 3.16
N ARG A 286 -10.95 28.37 3.54
CA ARG A 286 -11.55 27.03 3.63
C ARG A 286 -11.37 26.47 5.03
N ARG A 287 -12.15 26.97 5.97
CA ARG A 287 -12.53 26.28 7.20
C ARG A 287 -13.96 26.64 7.56
#